data_AF-X1S7U4-F1
#
_entry.id   AF-X1S7U4-F1
#
_cell.length_a   1.000
_cell.length_b   1.000
_cell.length_c   1.000
_cell.angle_alpha   90.00
_cell.angle_beta   90.00
_cell.angle_gamma   90.00
#
_symmetry.space_group_name_H-M   'P 1'
#
loop_
_entity.id
_entity.type
_entity.pdbx_description
1 polymer ?
#
loop_
_entity_poly.entity_id
_entity_poly.type
_entity_poly.pdbx_seq_one_letter_code
_entity_poly.pdbx_strand_id
1 'polypeptide(L)'
;GNGEHTGGERFHVIRVDNKIEAELIGSTNPFRKDNSTLKCPFVATIQDQTHAEIKINKDSYALKKDEYTDWIKIDFKAAPGIKVHGICKFLLLSTEPEFSLYVTPINI
;
A
#
# COMPACT_ATOMS: atom_id res chain seq x y z
N GLY A 1 -21.89 14.27 -8.51
CA GLY A 1 -21.21 12.98 -8.71
C GLY A 1 -20.17 12.87 -7.64
N ASN A 2 -20.29 11.88 -6.76
CA ASN A 2 -19.30 11.56 -5.73
C ASN A 2 -19.35 10.05 -5.57
N GLY A 3 -18.44 9.35 -6.25
CA GLY A 3 -18.15 7.96 -5.97
C GLY A 3 -17.12 7.95 -4.86
N GLU A 4 -17.58 7.85 -3.62
CA GLU A 4 -16.75 7.40 -2.52
C GLU A 4 -16.38 5.95 -2.83
N HIS A 5 -15.16 5.72 -3.32
CA HIS A 5 -14.66 4.36 -3.58
C HIS A 5 -14.38 3.69 -2.23
N THR A 6 -15.42 3.14 -1.62
CA THR A 6 -15.38 2.28 -0.43
C THR A 6 -15.20 0.80 -0.79
N GLY A 7 -14.81 0.49 -2.02
CA GLY A 7 -14.38 -0.84 -2.42
C GLY A 7 -12.87 -0.92 -2.30
N GLY A 8 -12.35 -1.73 -1.37
CA GLY A 8 -10.91 -1.96 -1.26
C GLY A 8 -10.31 -2.23 -2.64
N GLU A 9 -9.41 -1.34 -3.08
CA GLU A 9 -8.82 -1.44 -4.42
C GLU A 9 -8.03 -2.74 -4.54
N ARG A 10 -8.41 -3.56 -5.52
CA ARG A 10 -7.67 -4.78 -5.87
C ARG A 10 -6.66 -4.44 -6.94
N PHE A 11 -5.41 -4.29 -6.54
CA PHE A 11 -4.32 -4.08 -7.49
C PHE A 11 -3.83 -5.43 -8.00
N HIS A 12 -3.71 -5.57 -9.33
CA HIS A 12 -2.92 -6.65 -9.90
C HIS A 12 -1.45 -6.37 -9.58
N VAL A 13 -0.87 -7.26 -8.78
CA VAL A 13 0.53 -7.17 -8.38
C VAL A 13 1.38 -8.08 -9.26
N ILE A 14 2.61 -7.67 -9.53
CA ILE A 14 3.57 -8.52 -10.23
C ILE A 14 4.27 -9.36 -9.15
N ARG A 15 4.01 -10.67 -9.16
CA ARG A 15 4.71 -11.64 -8.30
C ARG A 15 5.93 -12.19 -9.05
N VAL A 16 7.10 -12.00 -8.46
CA VAL A 16 8.35 -12.62 -8.88
C VAL A 16 8.81 -13.48 -7.71
N ASP A 17 8.63 -14.80 -7.82
CA ASP A 17 8.87 -15.77 -6.74
C ASP A 17 8.08 -15.45 -5.45
N ASN A 18 8.79 -15.06 -4.39
CA ASN A 18 8.24 -14.68 -3.09
C ASN A 18 8.11 -13.17 -2.92
N LYS A 19 8.49 -12.39 -3.94
CA LYS A 19 8.46 -10.93 -3.92
C LYS A 19 7.27 -10.42 -4.74
N ILE A 20 6.55 -9.49 -4.15
CA ILE A 20 5.40 -8.81 -4.74
C ILE A 20 5.75 -7.35 -4.84
N GLU A 21 5.74 -6.81 -6.05
CA GLU A 21 5.98 -5.39 -6.30
C GLU A 21 4.66 -4.72 -6.70
N ALA A 22 4.32 -3.65 -5.99
CA ALA A 22 3.03 -2.98 -6.14
C ALA A 22 3.13 -1.48 -5.81
N GLU A 23 2.09 -0.73 -6.15
CA GLU A 23 1.98 0.70 -5.83
C GLU A 23 0.73 0.94 -5.00
N LEU A 24 0.89 1.65 -3.89
CA LEU A 24 -0.21 2.13 -3.07
C LEU A 24 -0.71 3.46 -3.65
N ILE A 25 -1.99 3.49 -4.01
CA ILE A 25 -2.64 4.65 -4.61
C ILE A 25 -3.32 5.44 -3.49
N GLY A 26 -2.86 6.66 -3.28
CA GLY A 26 -3.47 7.64 -2.39
C GLY A 26 -4.58 8.43 -3.07
N SER A 27 -5.08 9.44 -2.37
CA SER A 27 -6.08 10.35 -2.90
C SER A 27 -5.57 11.15 -4.11
N THR A 28 -6.49 11.82 -4.79
CA THR A 28 -6.18 12.79 -5.85
C THR A 28 -5.16 13.81 -5.35
N ASN A 29 -4.07 14.02 -6.10
CA ASN A 29 -3.02 14.95 -5.70
C ASN A 29 -3.55 16.40 -5.73
N PRO A 30 -3.70 17.07 -4.58
CA PRO A 30 -4.25 18.43 -4.53
C PRO A 30 -3.29 19.48 -5.12
N PHE A 31 -2.01 19.12 -5.32
CA PHE A 31 -0.96 20.03 -5.81
C PHE A 31 -0.76 19.97 -7.33
N ARG A 32 -1.40 19.02 -8.04
CA ARG A 32 -1.33 18.91 -9.50
C ARG A 32 -2.71 19.18 -10.10
N LYS A 33 -2.79 20.17 -11.00
CA LYS A 33 -4.02 20.50 -11.76
C LYS A 33 -4.49 19.37 -12.69
N ASP A 34 -3.67 18.34 -12.88
CA ASP A 34 -3.91 17.20 -13.76
C ASP A 34 -4.68 16.05 -13.07
N ASN A 35 -5.14 16.21 -11.82
CA ASN A 35 -5.82 15.17 -11.05
C ASN A 35 -5.02 13.85 -10.90
N SER A 36 -3.69 13.90 -11.05
CA SER A 36 -2.85 12.71 -10.91
C SER A 36 -3.00 12.14 -9.50
N THR A 37 -3.18 10.83 -9.33
CA THR A 37 -3.25 10.22 -8.00
C THR A 37 -1.88 10.17 -7.34
N LEU A 38 -1.84 10.31 -6.01
CA LEU A 38 -0.61 10.09 -5.26
C LEU A 38 -0.26 8.60 -5.31
N LYS A 39 1.00 8.26 -5.56
CA LYS A 39 1.47 6.86 -5.59
C LYS A 39 2.67 6.65 -4.67
N CYS A 40 2.70 5.51 -3.99
CA CYS A 40 3.86 5.07 -3.22
C CYS A 40 4.18 3.60 -3.55
N PRO A 41 5.31 3.29 -4.20
CA PRO A 41 5.69 1.92 -4.46
C PRO A 41 6.05 1.20 -3.16
N PHE A 42 5.66 -0.05 -3.06
CA PHE A 42 6.04 -0.94 -1.97
C PHE A 42 6.39 -2.32 -2.50
N VAL A 43 7.13 -3.06 -1.68
CA VAL A 43 7.50 -4.44 -1.95
C VAL A 43 7.02 -5.28 -0.78
N ALA A 44 6.25 -6.34 -1.03
CA ALA A 44 5.99 -7.37 -0.03
C ALA A 44 6.81 -8.62 -0.33
N THR A 45 7.43 -9.21 0.69
CA THR A 45 8.21 -10.45 0.59
C THR A 45 7.55 -11.50 1.46
N ILE A 46 7.02 -12.56 0.85
CA ILE A 46 6.43 -13.70 1.55
C ILE A 46 7.55 -14.46 2.26
N GLN A 47 7.40 -14.65 3.57
CA GLN A 47 8.32 -15.47 4.37
C GLN A 47 7.75 -16.89 4.54
N ASP A 48 6.45 -16.99 4.82
CA ASP A 48 5.72 -18.25 4.96
C ASP A 48 4.21 -18.08 4.72
N GLN A 49 3.41 -19.11 5.04
CA GLN A 49 1.95 -19.11 4.86
C GLN A 49 1.19 -18.07 5.73
N THR A 50 1.84 -17.57 6.78
CA THR A 50 1.26 -16.69 7.79
C THR A 50 2.03 -15.39 7.98
N HIS A 51 3.25 -15.28 7.46
CA HIS A 51 4.07 -14.08 7.57
C HIS A 51 4.57 -13.58 6.23
N ALA A 52 4.62 -12.25 6.11
CA ALA A 52 5.31 -11.53 5.06
C ALA A 52 6.03 -10.32 5.66
N GLU A 53 6.89 -9.69 4.88
CA GLU A 53 7.48 -8.40 5.20
C GLU A 53 7.06 -7.39 4.15
N ILE A 54 6.60 -6.20 4.55
CA ILE A 54 6.36 -5.09 3.62
C ILE A 54 7.42 -4.02 3.78
N LYS A 55 8.03 -3.65 2.67
CA LYS A 55 8.96 -2.53 2.54
C LYS A 55 8.26 -1.39 1.82
N ILE A 56 8.10 -0.27 2.53
CA ILE A 56 7.46 0.93 2.00
C ILE A 56 8.23 2.16 2.49
N ASN A 57 8.36 3.17 1.63
CA ASN A 57 9.30 4.28 1.81
C ASN A 57 10.76 3.81 1.95
N LYS A 58 11.31 3.80 3.17
CA LYS A 58 12.65 3.33 3.53
C LYS A 58 12.64 2.32 4.67
N ASP A 59 11.45 1.97 5.16
CA ASP A 59 11.24 1.17 6.36
C ASP A 59 10.65 -0.18 5.96
N SER A 60 10.83 -1.17 6.82
CA SER A 60 10.31 -2.53 6.63
C SER A 60 9.50 -2.93 7.85
N TYR A 61 8.35 -3.54 7.61
CA TYR A 61 7.37 -3.89 8.64
C TYR A 61 6.97 -5.34 8.48
N ALA A 62 6.85 -6.05 9.60
CA ALA A 62 6.31 -7.40 9.60
C ALA A 62 4.80 -7.37 9.32
N LEU A 63 4.36 -8.27 8.46
CA LEU A 63 2.96 -8.57 8.20
C LEU A 63 2.66 -9.96 8.75
N LYS A 64 1.57 -10.06 9.51
CA LYS A 64 1.07 -11.32 10.02
C LYS A 64 -0.36 -11.53 9.54
N LYS A 65 -0.67 -12.76 9.16
CA LYS A 65 -1.97 -13.14 8.61
C LYS A 65 -3.08 -12.85 9.62
N ASP A 66 -4.16 -12.27 9.12
CA ASP A 66 -5.34 -11.88 9.91
C ASP A 66 -5.05 -10.86 11.04
N GLU A 67 -3.90 -10.18 10.99
CA GLU A 67 -3.47 -9.17 11.96
C GLU A 67 -3.13 -7.85 11.26
N TYR A 68 -3.67 -6.74 11.79
CA TYR A 68 -3.32 -5.41 11.30
C TYR A 68 -1.94 -5.01 11.80
N THR A 69 -1.16 -4.36 10.93
CA THR A 69 0.01 -3.61 11.36
C THR A 69 -0.38 -2.45 12.29
N ASP A 70 0.61 -1.91 12.99
CA ASP A 70 0.53 -0.55 13.50
C ASP A 70 0.28 0.46 12.37
N TRP A 71 0.04 1.71 12.75
CA TRP A 71 -0.06 2.82 11.80
C TRP A 71 1.27 3.02 11.08
N ILE A 72 1.28 2.73 9.78
CA ILE A 72 2.45 2.91 8.94
C ILE A 72 2.31 4.24 8.20
N LYS A 73 3.37 5.05 8.28
CA LYS A 73 3.46 6.32 7.58
C LYS A 73 3.78 6.08 6.11
N ILE A 74 3.10 6.78 5.22
CA ILE A 74 3.35 6.74 3.78
C ILE A 74 3.83 8.11 3.30
N ASP A 75 4.94 8.14 2.57
CA ASP A 75 5.48 9.34 1.94
C ASP A 75 5.17 9.33 0.44
N PHE A 76 4.09 10.01 0.04
CA PHE A 76 3.78 10.21 -1.37
C PHE A 76 4.62 11.34 -1.95
N LYS A 77 5.30 11.08 -3.08
CA LYS A 77 5.99 12.12 -3.83
C LYS A 77 4.97 12.89 -4.68
N ALA A 78 4.62 14.11 -4.28
CA ALA A 78 3.63 14.92 -4.98
C ALA A 78 4.25 15.81 -6.07
N ALA A 79 5.45 16.36 -5.83
CA ALA A 79 6.22 17.17 -6.77
C ALA A 79 7.73 17.17 -6.37
N PRO A 80 8.64 17.70 -7.21
CA PRO A 80 10.04 17.88 -6.81
C PRO A 80 10.15 18.69 -5.51
N GLY A 81 10.66 18.06 -4.45
CA GLY A 81 10.78 18.68 -3.12
C GLY A 81 9.50 18.70 -2.26
N ILE A 82 8.35 18.25 -2.78
CA ILE A 82 7.06 18.24 -2.04
C ILE A 82 6.61 16.81 -1.80
N LYS A 83 6.41 16.46 -0.53
CA LYS A 83 5.84 15.19 -0.09
C LYS A 83 4.49 15.41 0.58
N VAL A 84 3.58 14.48 0.35
CA VAL A 84 2.34 14.35 1.11
C VAL A 84 2.48 13.15 2.02
N HIS A 85 2.18 13.34 3.30
CA HIS A 85 2.27 12.27 4.29
C HIS A 85 0.87 11.71 4.52
N GLY A 86 0.75 10.40 4.53
CA GLY A 86 -0.45 9.72 4.98
C GLY A 86 -0.13 8.67 6.03
N ILE A 87 -1.16 8.12 6.66
CA ILE A 87 -1.07 6.93 7.49
C ILE A 87 -2.12 5.91 7.07
N CYS A 88 -1.74 4.64 7.09
CA CYS A 88 -2.65 3.52 6.87
C CYS A 88 -2.17 2.29 7.64
N LYS A 89 -3.03 1.28 7.72
CA LYS A 89 -2.69 -0.05 8.24
C LYS A 89 -2.77 -1.07 7.12
N PHE A 90 -1.96 -2.10 7.24
CA PHE A 90 -1.94 -3.23 6.33
C PHE A 90 -2.44 -4.47 7.04
N LEU A 91 -3.12 -5.35 6.31
CA LEU A 91 -3.64 -6.61 6.80
C LEU A 91 -3.33 -7.69 5.77
N LEU A 92 -2.52 -8.67 6.15
CA LEU A 92 -2.24 -9.82 5.30
C LEU A 92 -3.43 -10.78 5.37
N LEU A 93 -4.09 -11.01 4.24
CA LEU A 93 -5.25 -11.90 4.16
C LEU A 93 -4.83 -13.32 3.73
N SER A 94 -3.96 -13.43 2.74
CA SER A 94 -3.42 -14.71 2.28
C SER A 94 -2.09 -14.54 1.57
N THR A 95 -1.22 -15.54 1.61
CA THR A 95 0.01 -15.60 0.80
C THR A 95 -0.06 -16.66 -0.31
N GLU A 96 -0.94 -17.67 -0.15
CA GLU A 96 -1.14 -18.78 -1.08
C GLU A 96 -2.62 -19.19 -1.17
N PRO A 97 -3.12 -19.68 -2.34
CA PRO A 97 -2.42 -19.74 -3.63
C PRO A 97 -2.14 -18.35 -4.22
N GLU A 98 -2.94 -17.35 -3.84
CA GLU A 98 -2.81 -15.95 -4.26
C GLU A 98 -2.43 -15.07 -3.07
N PHE A 99 -1.51 -14.12 -3.30
CA PHE A 99 -1.16 -13.11 -2.31
C PHE A 99 -2.27 -12.06 -2.24
N SER A 100 -2.83 -11.85 -1.05
CA SER A 100 -3.89 -10.89 -0.77
C SER A 100 -3.50 -10.01 0.41
N LEU A 101 -3.44 -8.71 0.16
CA LEU A 101 -3.11 -7.69 1.14
C LEU A 101 -4.20 -6.63 1.14
N TYR A 102 -4.80 -6.40 2.30
CA TYR A 102 -5.75 -5.31 2.50
C TYR A 102 -5.04 -4.09 3.09
N VAL A 103 -5.48 -2.91 2.68
CA VAL A 103 -4.98 -1.64 3.17
C VAL A 103 -6.17 -0.79 3.58
N THR A 104 -6.10 -0.19 4.77
CA THR A 104 -7.13 0.76 5.20
C THR A 104 -7.11 2.02 4.33
N PRO A 105 -8.23 2.78 4.25
CA PRO A 105 -8.22 4.10 3.64
C PRO A 105 -7.07 4.94 4.18
N ILE A 106 -6.32 5.54 3.27
CA ILE A 106 -5.15 6.35 3.62
C ILE A 106 -5.66 7.68 4.17
N ASN A 107 -5.26 7.99 5.40
CA ASN A 107 -5.57 9.26 6.04
C ASN A 107 -4.43 10.23 5.76
N ILE A 108 -4.70 11.34 5.06
CA ILE A 108 -3.74 12.39 4.65
C ILE A 108 -4.09 13.68 5.38
#